data_AF-A0A093VRD3-F1
#
_entry.id   AF-A0A093VRD3-F1
#
_cell.length_a   1.000
_cell.length_b   1.000
_cell.length_c   1.000
_cell.angle_alpha   90.00
_cell.angle_beta   90.00
_cell.angle_gamma   90.00
#
_symmetry.space_group_name_H-M   'P 1'
#
loop_
_entity.id
_entity.type
_entity.pdbx_description
1 polymer ?
#
loop_
_entity_poly.entity_id
_entity_poly.type
_entity_poly.pdbx_seq_one_letter_code
_entity_poly.pdbx_strand_id
1 'polypeptide(L)'
;MTTRTEIDSLPLSPAHKARLLCRHNLVTTTSGLAGDYVQANLIVLHSDYADDFRMLCARNPVPCPILGSTPVGDPRRIIPTSPDVSVIEKTETEDTDFDIRTDIPYYHVFRTIEDGDGDEKKKKKKKKKKKVVIETKSDLLSDWTDQHIAFLIGCSFSFEQALAQAGLRICHQEDSRTVAMYQTSIPLLPAGIFHGSSYVVSMRLYKPGEIEEVRNVTRPYLASHGEPVAWGWDGAKLIGVNDLDKVDYGDAQVVREGEVPVFWGCGVTPQFAVEKALERDAIAGTVMSHKPGHMLVTDWKISDFLAHTRRQLAEAWAVPVAAHLMTGSDWSRSKSETLFLSHSPSLPNDETRLFCGSYAIIGLDYNRYCVVIGYVDYMLA
;
A
#
# COMPACT_ATOMS: atom_id res chain seq x y z
N MET A 1 3.94 14.50 32.60
CA MET A 1 4.01 14.11 31.17
C MET A 1 5.00 12.97 31.10
N THR A 2 4.62 11.85 30.48
CA THR A 2 5.53 10.71 30.29
C THR A 2 6.70 11.14 29.40
N THR A 3 7.93 10.77 29.77
CA THR A 3 9.13 11.07 28.98
C THR A 3 9.53 9.91 28.09
N ARG A 4 10.34 10.19 27.04
CA ARG A 4 10.90 9.14 26.18
C ARG A 4 11.73 8.13 26.98
N THR A 5 12.55 8.61 27.92
CA THR A 5 13.37 7.75 28.78
C THR A 5 12.52 6.82 29.65
N GLU A 6 11.38 7.30 30.16
CA GLU A 6 10.44 6.45 30.91
C GLU A 6 9.89 5.34 30.02
N ILE A 7 9.43 5.65 28.79
CA ILE A 7 8.88 4.65 27.85
C ILE A 7 9.95 3.66 27.41
N ASP A 8 11.16 4.14 27.09
CA ASP A 8 12.28 3.30 26.67
C ASP A 8 12.69 2.31 27.77
N SER A 9 12.49 2.68 29.05
CA SER A 9 12.77 1.82 30.21
C SER A 9 11.71 0.74 30.48
N LEU A 10 10.51 0.85 29.91
CA LEU A 10 9.43 -0.12 30.13
C LEU A 10 9.79 -1.51 29.59
N PRO A 11 9.33 -2.60 30.23
CA PRO A 11 9.56 -3.97 29.77
C PRO A 11 8.58 -4.36 28.64
N LEU A 12 8.50 -3.53 27.60
CA LEU A 12 7.60 -3.69 26.45
C LEU A 12 8.38 -3.98 25.16
N SER A 13 7.70 -4.53 24.15
CA SER A 13 8.29 -4.74 22.83
C SER A 13 8.69 -3.40 22.18
N PRO A 14 9.68 -3.39 21.27
CA PRO A 14 10.04 -2.19 20.50
C PRO A 14 8.84 -1.57 19.76
N ALA A 15 7.95 -2.40 19.21
CA ALA A 15 6.74 -1.95 18.51
C ALA A 15 5.77 -1.23 19.45
N HIS A 16 5.52 -1.82 20.62
CA HIS A 16 4.65 -1.22 21.63
C HIS A 16 5.22 0.10 22.15
N LYS A 17 6.53 0.15 22.43
CA LYS A 17 7.21 1.41 22.79
C LYS A 17 7.07 2.47 21.70
N ALA A 18 7.23 2.09 20.43
CA ALA A 18 7.06 3.02 19.32
C ALA A 18 5.66 3.62 19.31
N ARG A 19 4.60 2.82 19.48
CA ARG A 19 3.21 3.31 19.58
C ARG A 19 3.00 4.24 20.77
N LEU A 20 3.58 3.92 21.94
CA LEU A 20 3.54 4.81 23.11
C LEU A 20 4.25 6.14 22.86
N LEU A 21 5.41 6.12 22.20
CA LEU A 21 6.12 7.34 21.82
C LEU A 21 5.28 8.19 20.86
N CYS A 22 4.58 7.56 19.90
CA CYS A 22 3.66 8.25 18.99
C CYS A 22 2.51 8.90 19.76
N ARG A 23 1.83 8.13 20.63
CA ARG A 23 0.72 8.59 21.47
C ARG A 23 1.07 9.78 22.35
N HIS A 24 2.32 9.84 22.81
CA HIS A 24 2.84 10.93 23.63
C HIS A 24 3.50 12.07 22.80
N ASN A 25 3.43 12.02 21.47
CA ASN A 25 4.04 13.00 20.56
C ASN A 25 5.55 13.17 20.75
N LEU A 26 6.26 12.08 21.08
CA LEU A 26 7.70 12.07 21.36
C LEU A 26 8.57 11.65 20.17
N VAL A 27 7.94 11.36 19.02
CA VAL A 27 8.60 11.02 17.75
C VAL A 27 7.92 11.75 16.60
N THR A 28 8.71 12.10 15.59
CA THR A 28 8.24 12.84 14.40
C THR A 28 8.33 12.02 13.12
N THR A 29 8.80 10.78 13.15
CA THR A 29 8.77 9.81 12.04
C THR A 29 8.82 8.41 12.62
N THR A 30 8.30 7.44 11.88
CA THR A 30 8.42 6.01 12.23
C THR A 30 9.54 5.30 11.49
N SER A 31 10.23 5.96 10.55
CA SER A 31 11.38 5.35 9.87
C SER A 31 12.47 4.97 10.88
N GLY A 32 12.95 3.73 10.80
CA GLY A 32 13.94 3.19 11.73
C GLY A 32 13.43 2.92 13.15
N LEU A 33 12.16 3.20 13.47
CA LEU A 33 11.57 2.80 14.75
C LEU A 33 11.17 1.32 14.70
N ALA A 34 11.48 0.60 15.79
CA ALA A 34 11.12 -0.80 15.98
C ALA A 34 11.53 -1.71 14.81
N GLY A 35 12.81 -1.64 14.40
CA GLY A 35 13.39 -2.29 13.21
C GLY A 35 12.69 -3.54 12.69
N ASP A 36 12.66 -4.63 13.47
CA ASP A 36 12.17 -5.94 12.99
C ASP A 36 10.63 -6.07 12.87
N TYR A 37 9.88 -4.97 12.97
CA TYR A 37 8.42 -4.95 12.96
C TYR A 37 7.89 -4.29 11.69
N VAL A 38 6.82 -4.88 11.14
CA VAL A 38 6.13 -4.36 9.96
C VAL A 38 5.48 -3.02 10.29
N GLN A 39 5.64 -2.07 9.39
CA GLN A 39 4.92 -0.80 9.44
C GLN A 39 3.82 -0.77 8.39
N ALA A 40 2.68 -0.17 8.74
CA ALA A 40 1.50 -0.14 7.89
C ALA A 40 1.06 1.30 7.60
N ASN A 41 0.70 1.55 6.35
CA ASN A 41 -0.03 2.74 5.94
C ASN A 41 -1.47 2.66 6.45
N LEU A 42 -2.08 3.81 6.72
CA LEU A 42 -3.45 3.94 7.21
C LEU A 42 -4.35 4.67 6.22
N ILE A 43 -5.53 4.13 5.97
CA ILE A 43 -6.69 4.79 5.36
C ILE A 43 -7.92 4.56 6.25
N VAL A 44 -8.66 5.62 6.57
CA VAL A 44 -9.91 5.57 7.34
C VAL A 44 -11.02 6.20 6.50
N LEU A 45 -12.12 5.47 6.36
CA LEU A 45 -13.28 5.85 5.56
C LEU A 45 -14.56 5.63 6.38
N HIS A 46 -15.65 6.27 5.94
CA HIS A 46 -16.99 5.84 6.36
C HIS A 46 -17.25 4.41 5.87
N SER A 47 -17.93 3.60 6.69
CA SER A 47 -18.18 2.17 6.45
C SER A 47 -18.92 1.88 5.15
N ASP A 48 -19.76 2.80 4.68
CA ASP A 48 -20.46 2.70 3.39
C ASP A 48 -19.52 2.52 2.19
N TYR A 49 -18.27 3.00 2.27
CA TYR A 49 -17.28 2.89 1.19
C TYR A 49 -16.30 1.72 1.38
N ALA A 50 -16.49 0.91 2.44
CA ALA A 50 -15.56 -0.13 2.82
C ALA A 50 -15.43 -1.24 1.78
N ASP A 51 -16.56 -1.68 1.21
CA ASP A 51 -16.57 -2.80 0.25
C ASP A 51 -15.99 -2.40 -1.11
N ASP A 52 -16.31 -1.18 -1.57
CA ASP A 52 -15.68 -0.59 -2.75
C ASP A 52 -14.15 -0.50 -2.58
N PHE A 53 -13.68 -0.11 -1.39
CA PHE A 53 -12.26 -0.01 -1.09
C PHE A 53 -11.58 -1.39 -1.01
N ARG A 54 -12.22 -2.37 -0.35
CA ARG A 54 -11.73 -3.77 -0.34
C ARG A 54 -11.61 -4.32 -1.76
N MET A 55 -12.61 -4.07 -2.61
CA MET A 55 -12.62 -4.51 -3.99
C MET A 55 -11.54 -3.80 -4.82
N LEU A 56 -11.32 -2.49 -4.60
CA LEU A 56 -10.22 -1.76 -5.22
C LEU A 56 -8.88 -2.42 -4.87
N CYS A 57 -8.65 -2.71 -3.59
CA CYS A 57 -7.42 -3.33 -3.13
C CYS A 57 -7.25 -4.76 -3.67
N ALA A 58 -8.31 -5.57 -3.68
CA ALA A 58 -8.28 -6.93 -4.22
C ALA A 58 -7.97 -6.96 -5.73
N ARG A 59 -8.47 -5.97 -6.49
CA ARG A 59 -8.16 -5.83 -7.92
C ARG A 59 -6.77 -5.27 -8.18
N ASN A 60 -6.16 -4.59 -7.21
CA ASN A 60 -4.84 -3.97 -7.31
C ASN A 60 -3.97 -4.41 -6.12
N PRO A 61 -3.63 -5.71 -5.99
CA PRO A 61 -3.01 -6.25 -4.78
C PRO A 61 -1.56 -5.80 -4.57
N VAL A 62 -0.81 -5.54 -5.64
CA VAL A 62 0.58 -5.10 -5.57
C VAL A 62 0.71 -3.69 -4.95
N PRO A 63 -0.04 -2.67 -5.40
CA PRO A 63 0.04 -1.33 -4.79
C PRO A 63 -0.84 -1.18 -3.53
N CYS A 64 -1.85 -2.04 -3.34
CA CYS A 64 -2.83 -1.93 -2.26
C CYS A 64 -2.95 -3.21 -1.40
N PRO A 65 -1.85 -3.76 -0.85
CA PRO A 65 -1.94 -4.98 -0.04
C PRO A 65 -2.57 -4.69 1.32
N ILE A 66 -3.80 -5.15 1.57
CA ILE A 66 -4.46 -4.99 2.88
C ILE A 66 -3.89 -6.00 3.88
N LEU A 67 -3.32 -5.50 4.98
CA LEU A 67 -2.84 -6.31 6.11
C LEU A 67 -3.96 -6.62 7.12
N GLY A 68 -4.93 -5.72 7.24
CA GLY A 68 -6.08 -5.88 8.13
C GLY A 68 -6.97 -4.64 8.16
N SER A 69 -8.06 -4.71 8.91
CA SER A 69 -8.97 -3.59 9.12
C SER A 69 -9.55 -3.57 10.53
N THR A 70 -9.97 -2.41 11.01
CA THR A 70 -10.76 -2.35 12.24
C THR A 70 -12.16 -2.92 12.03
N PRO A 71 -12.87 -3.37 13.08
CA PRO A 71 -14.33 -3.36 13.07
C PRO A 71 -14.84 -1.93 12.82
N VAL A 72 -16.05 -1.81 12.30
CA VAL A 72 -16.71 -0.51 12.15
C VAL A 72 -16.90 0.11 13.54
N GLY A 73 -16.44 1.35 13.70
CA GLY A 73 -16.55 2.14 14.92
C GLY A 73 -15.55 1.82 16.01
N ASP A 74 -14.80 0.71 15.92
CA ASP A 74 -13.87 0.26 16.97
C ASP A 74 -12.39 0.55 16.59
N PRO A 75 -11.79 1.63 17.09
CA PRO A 75 -10.40 1.98 16.79
C PRO A 75 -9.35 1.15 17.57
N ARG A 76 -9.77 0.30 18.50
CA ARG A 76 -8.86 -0.40 19.44
C ARG A 76 -8.60 -1.85 19.04
N ARG A 77 -9.13 -2.29 17.91
CA ARG A 77 -8.97 -3.67 17.43
C ARG A 77 -8.64 -3.71 15.94
N ILE A 78 -7.70 -4.57 15.56
CA ILE A 78 -7.42 -4.91 14.17
C ILE A 78 -7.86 -6.35 13.90
N ILE A 79 -8.62 -6.54 12.82
CA ILE A 79 -8.91 -7.83 12.21
C ILE A 79 -7.87 -8.04 11.10
N PRO A 80 -6.92 -8.97 11.26
CA PRO A 80 -5.93 -9.27 10.23
C PRO A 80 -6.61 -9.93 9.02
N THR A 81 -6.06 -9.73 7.82
CA THR A 81 -6.55 -10.39 6.60
C THR A 81 -6.34 -11.90 6.65
N SER A 82 -5.36 -12.37 7.43
CA SER A 82 -5.06 -13.79 7.62
C SER A 82 -5.20 -14.19 9.09
N PRO A 83 -5.87 -15.31 9.41
CA PRO A 83 -6.17 -15.71 10.80
C PRO A 83 -4.92 -16.07 11.61
N ASP A 84 -3.84 -16.49 10.95
CA ASP A 84 -2.58 -16.88 11.59
C ASP A 84 -1.66 -15.69 11.89
N VAL A 85 -2.11 -14.45 11.64
CA VAL A 85 -1.29 -13.24 11.75
C VAL A 85 -1.74 -12.41 12.93
N SER A 86 -0.80 -12.04 13.79
CA SER A 86 -1.01 -11.03 14.83
C SER A 86 -0.46 -9.69 14.34
N VAL A 87 -1.34 -8.77 13.92
CA VAL A 87 -0.96 -7.40 13.55
C VAL A 87 -0.79 -6.53 14.80
N ILE A 88 -1.63 -6.73 15.81
CA ILE A 88 -1.49 -6.12 17.13
C ILE A 88 -1.65 -7.27 18.12
N GLU A 89 -0.64 -7.49 18.96
CA GLU A 89 -0.65 -8.57 19.95
C GLU A 89 -1.75 -8.31 20.98
N LYS A 90 -2.59 -9.33 21.19
CA LYS A 90 -3.48 -9.35 22.35
C LYS A 90 -2.65 -9.71 23.57
N THR A 91 -2.80 -8.95 24.65
CA THR A 91 -2.33 -9.36 25.97
C THR A 91 -3.20 -10.52 26.51
N GLU A 92 -2.69 -11.29 27.48
CA GLU A 92 -3.41 -12.41 28.10
C GLU A 92 -4.78 -11.98 28.69
N THR A 93 -4.87 -10.73 29.12
CA THR A 93 -6.11 -10.00 29.35
C THR A 93 -6.46 -9.29 28.04
N GLU A 94 -7.63 -9.50 27.44
CA GLU A 94 -8.00 -8.91 26.13
C GLU A 94 -7.96 -7.36 26.07
N ASP A 95 -7.64 -6.68 27.18
CA ASP A 95 -7.34 -5.26 27.27
C ASP A 95 -5.94 -4.91 26.72
N THR A 96 -5.85 -4.71 25.41
CA THR A 96 -4.74 -3.97 24.81
C THR A 96 -4.92 -2.46 25.02
N ASP A 97 -3.83 -1.73 25.24
CA ASP A 97 -3.85 -0.26 25.30
C ASP A 97 -3.82 0.39 23.91
N PHE A 98 -3.81 -0.41 22.84
CA PHE A 98 -3.76 0.03 21.46
C PHE A 98 -4.95 0.94 21.10
N ASP A 99 -4.66 2.04 20.40
CA ASP A 99 -5.67 2.92 19.83
C ASP A 99 -5.15 3.56 18.54
N ILE A 100 -5.72 3.17 17.40
CA ILE A 100 -5.25 3.66 16.10
C ILE A 100 -5.43 5.16 15.91
N ARG A 101 -6.22 5.83 16.76
CA ARG A 101 -6.43 7.28 16.71
C ARG A 101 -5.26 8.06 17.30
N THR A 102 -4.38 7.43 18.06
CA THR A 102 -3.26 8.08 18.77
C THR A 102 -1.90 7.43 18.52
N ASP A 103 -1.87 6.19 18.03
CA ASP A 103 -0.64 5.38 17.98
C ASP A 103 0.19 5.60 16.70
N ILE A 104 -0.10 6.66 15.95
CA ILE A 104 0.64 7.14 14.78
C ILE A 104 1.04 8.60 15.04
N PRO A 105 2.25 9.05 14.66
CA PRO A 105 2.72 10.41 14.99
C PRO A 105 1.86 11.54 14.43
N TYR A 106 1.44 11.42 13.15
CA TYR A 106 0.63 12.43 12.49
C TYR A 106 -0.31 11.80 11.46
N TYR A 107 -1.47 12.42 11.33
CA TYR A 107 -2.54 12.06 10.41
C TYR A 107 -2.83 13.21 9.46
N HIS A 108 -3.35 12.87 8.29
CA HIS A 108 -4.06 13.80 7.41
C HIS A 108 -5.56 13.57 7.54
N VAL A 109 -6.31 14.64 7.77
CA VAL A 109 -7.78 14.66 7.80
C VAL A 109 -8.26 15.42 6.58
N PHE A 110 -8.96 14.73 5.69
CA PHE A 110 -9.51 15.27 4.46
C PHE A 110 -10.98 15.61 4.65
N ARG A 111 -11.35 16.86 4.35
CA ARG A 111 -12.75 17.31 4.38
C ARG A 111 -13.11 18.05 3.10
N THR A 112 -14.28 17.75 2.58
CA THR A 112 -14.85 18.47 1.44
C THR A 112 -15.65 19.67 1.94
N ILE A 113 -15.20 20.88 1.61
CA ILE A 113 -15.89 22.14 1.94
C ILE A 113 -16.48 22.79 0.69
N GLU A 114 -17.52 23.61 0.85
CA GLU A 114 -18.06 24.43 -0.24
C GLU A 114 -17.23 25.72 -0.40
N ASP A 115 -16.87 26.10 -1.65
CA ASP A 115 -16.22 27.40 -1.91
C ASP A 115 -17.11 28.54 -1.37
N GLY A 116 -16.60 29.28 -0.37
CA GLY A 116 -17.26 30.46 0.19
C GLY A 116 -17.65 30.40 1.67
N ASP A 117 -17.29 29.35 2.41
CA ASP A 117 -17.53 29.26 3.87
C ASP A 117 -16.67 30.22 4.72
N GLY A 118 -15.71 30.94 4.10
CA GLY A 118 -14.80 31.85 4.80
C GLY A 118 -15.01 33.36 4.57
N ASP A 119 -15.94 33.78 3.70
CA ASP A 119 -16.15 35.20 3.42
C ASP A 119 -17.54 35.46 2.81
N GLU A 120 -18.49 35.94 3.63
CA GLU A 120 -19.91 36.10 3.28
C GLU A 120 -20.18 37.12 2.15
N LYS A 121 -19.18 37.91 1.73
CA LYS A 121 -19.40 39.09 0.87
C LYS A 121 -19.29 38.86 -0.64
N LYS A 122 -19.08 37.63 -1.14
CA LYS A 122 -19.00 37.36 -2.59
C LYS A 122 -19.90 36.22 -3.09
N LYS A 123 -21.18 36.21 -2.69
CA LYS A 123 -22.20 35.31 -3.27
C LYS A 123 -22.88 35.93 -4.51
N LYS A 124 -22.25 35.84 -5.68
CA LYS A 124 -22.93 36.00 -6.99
C LYS A 124 -22.61 34.82 -7.92
N LYS A 125 -23.64 33.99 -8.20
CA LYS A 125 -23.82 33.07 -9.34
C LYS A 125 -22.54 32.43 -9.94
N LYS A 126 -21.67 31.85 -9.13
CA LYS A 126 -20.74 30.79 -9.58
C LYS A 126 -21.23 29.47 -9.00
N LYS A 127 -21.22 28.39 -9.79
CA LYS A 127 -21.39 27.02 -9.27
C LYS A 127 -20.47 26.89 -8.05
N LYS A 128 -21.03 26.59 -6.87
CA LYS A 128 -20.25 26.35 -5.66
C LYS A 128 -19.28 25.21 -5.98
N LYS A 129 -17.98 25.51 -6.03
CA LYS A 129 -16.96 24.50 -6.29
C LYS A 129 -16.64 23.85 -4.96
N LYS A 130 -16.87 22.54 -4.83
CA LYS A 130 -16.40 21.82 -3.65
C LYS A 130 -14.87 21.71 -3.72
N LYS A 131 -14.21 21.90 -2.59
CA LYS A 131 -12.75 21.79 -2.45
C LYS A 131 -12.43 20.83 -1.31
N VAL A 132 -11.46 19.95 -1.54
CA VAL A 132 -10.88 19.11 -0.50
C VAL A 132 -9.83 19.92 0.25
N VAL A 133 -9.96 20.00 1.57
CA VAL A 133 -8.97 20.57 2.47
C VAL A 133 -8.34 19.44 3.27
N ILE A 134 -7.02 19.53 3.47
CA ILE A 134 -6.23 18.58 4.24
C ILE A 134 -5.74 19.31 5.49
N GLU A 135 -6.07 18.76 6.64
CA GLU A 135 -5.58 19.21 7.95
C GLU A 135 -4.62 18.16 8.52
N THR A 136 -3.47 18.60 9.03
CA THR A 136 -2.54 17.70 9.73
C THR A 136 -2.82 17.72 11.22
N LYS A 137 -3.04 16.54 11.82
CA LYS A 137 -3.31 16.37 13.25
C LYS A 137 -2.40 15.34 13.90
N SER A 138 -2.20 15.44 15.21
CA SER A 138 -1.47 14.45 16.03
C SER A 138 -2.34 13.29 16.51
N ASP A 139 -3.67 13.43 16.42
CA ASP A 139 -4.63 12.39 16.80
C ASP A 139 -5.93 12.52 15.99
N LEU A 140 -6.76 11.49 16.05
CA LEU A 140 -8.06 11.42 15.38
C LEU A 140 -9.25 11.37 16.38
N LEU A 141 -9.04 11.71 17.65
CA LEU A 141 -10.07 11.52 18.69
C LEU A 141 -11.35 12.32 18.40
N SER A 142 -11.21 13.52 17.84
CA SER A 142 -12.35 14.39 17.47
C SER A 142 -13.00 14.07 16.13
N ASP A 143 -12.32 13.32 15.27
CA ASP A 143 -12.73 13.09 13.87
C ASP A 143 -13.30 11.70 13.65
N TRP A 144 -12.95 10.75 14.52
CA TRP A 144 -13.45 9.39 14.50
C TRP A 144 -14.91 9.31 14.95
N THR A 145 -15.70 8.47 14.28
CA THR A 145 -17.11 8.19 14.61
C THR A 145 -17.35 6.67 14.63
N ASP A 146 -18.50 6.27 15.14
CA ASP A 146 -18.99 4.89 15.15
C ASP A 146 -19.16 4.28 13.75
N GLN A 147 -19.17 5.11 12.70
CA GLN A 147 -19.27 4.66 11.31
C GLN A 147 -17.93 4.56 10.58
N HIS A 148 -16.82 4.88 11.24
CA HIS A 148 -15.52 4.79 10.61
C HIS A 148 -14.96 3.36 10.62
N ILE A 149 -14.24 3.01 9.56
CA ILE A 149 -13.42 1.81 9.46
C ILE A 149 -12.03 2.22 8.98
N ALA A 150 -11.01 1.65 9.62
CA ALA A 150 -9.63 1.80 9.19
C ALA A 150 -9.14 0.55 8.46
N PHE A 151 -8.33 0.78 7.43
CA PHE A 151 -7.59 -0.22 6.68
C PHE A 151 -6.10 0.00 6.89
N LEU A 152 -5.41 -1.09 7.22
CA LEU A 152 -3.96 -1.16 7.27
C LEU A 152 -3.44 -1.72 5.94
N ILE A 153 -2.52 -0.99 5.32
CA ILE A 153 -2.00 -1.30 3.99
C ILE A 153 -0.50 -1.49 4.10
N GLY A 154 0.02 -2.55 3.47
CA GLY A 154 1.44 -2.89 3.47
C GLY A 154 2.30 -1.72 2.99
N CYS A 155 3.53 -1.67 3.50
CA CYS A 155 4.48 -0.59 3.25
C CYS A 155 5.83 -1.14 2.79
N SER A 156 6.49 -0.40 1.91
CA SER A 156 7.83 -0.73 1.40
C SER A 156 8.93 -0.73 2.45
N PHE A 157 8.74 -0.09 3.60
CA PHE A 157 9.77 -0.03 4.65
C PHE A 157 10.20 -1.41 5.15
N SER A 158 9.32 -2.41 5.08
CA SER A 158 9.66 -3.78 5.48
C SER A 158 10.74 -4.42 4.62
N PHE A 159 10.90 -4.04 3.34
CA PHE A 159 11.96 -4.58 2.48
C PHE A 159 13.23 -3.72 2.44
N GLU A 160 13.17 -2.45 2.85
CA GLU A 160 14.36 -1.58 2.89
C GLU A 160 15.42 -2.09 3.86
N GLN A 161 14.99 -2.62 5.01
CA GLN A 161 15.91 -3.27 5.95
C GLN A 161 16.60 -4.48 5.31
N ALA A 162 15.87 -5.27 4.52
CA ALA A 162 16.42 -6.44 3.84
C ALA A 162 17.43 -6.05 2.75
N LEU A 163 17.13 -5.00 1.99
CA LEU A 163 18.05 -4.41 1.03
C LEU A 163 19.32 -3.92 1.72
N ALA A 164 19.18 -3.17 2.83
CA ALA A 164 20.33 -2.70 3.61
C ALA A 164 21.17 -3.87 4.17
N GLN A 165 20.54 -4.92 4.68
CA GLN A 165 21.22 -6.14 5.16
C GLN A 165 21.95 -6.90 4.04
N ALA A 166 21.43 -6.86 2.82
CA ALA A 166 22.10 -7.40 1.62
C ALA A 166 23.24 -6.50 1.11
N GLY A 167 23.53 -5.37 1.78
CA GLY A 167 24.56 -4.42 1.37
C GLY A 167 24.12 -3.48 0.25
N LEU A 168 22.82 -3.45 -0.08
CA LEU A 168 22.26 -2.57 -1.10
C LEU A 168 21.90 -1.21 -0.48
N ARG A 169 22.36 -0.14 -1.13
CA ARG A 169 22.20 1.23 -0.62
C ARG A 169 20.74 1.68 -0.63
N ILE A 170 20.34 2.43 0.41
CA ILE A 170 19.07 3.15 0.46
C ILE A 170 19.35 4.65 0.41
N CYS A 171 19.43 5.21 -0.79
CA CYS A 171 19.93 6.57 -1.04
C CYS A 171 19.21 7.65 -0.24
N HIS A 172 17.88 7.63 -0.19
CA HIS A 172 17.13 8.65 0.54
C HIS A 172 17.33 8.59 2.06
N GLN A 173 17.62 7.42 2.63
CA GLN A 173 17.96 7.32 4.05
C GLN A 173 19.33 7.95 4.33
N GLU A 174 20.34 7.68 3.49
CA GLU A 174 21.66 8.33 3.60
C GLU A 174 21.56 9.85 3.43
N ASP A 175 20.71 10.31 2.50
CA ASP A 175 20.53 11.73 2.19
C ASP A 175 19.54 12.44 3.13
N SER A 176 18.97 11.74 4.12
CA SER A 176 17.94 12.26 5.04
C SER A 176 16.73 12.88 4.32
N ARG A 177 16.27 12.20 3.27
CA ARG A 177 15.14 12.58 2.41
C ARG A 177 13.99 11.59 2.52
N THR A 178 12.78 12.04 2.24
CA THR A 178 11.63 11.17 2.03
C THR A 178 11.79 10.46 0.68
N VAL A 179 11.41 9.18 0.61
CA VAL A 179 11.42 8.43 -0.66
C VAL A 179 10.63 9.18 -1.75
N ALA A 180 11.17 9.21 -2.97
CA ALA A 180 10.51 9.86 -4.10
C ALA A 180 9.38 8.96 -4.62
N MET A 181 8.19 9.52 -4.81
CA MET A 181 7.04 8.80 -5.31
C MET A 181 6.42 9.54 -6.50
N TYR A 182 6.00 8.76 -7.51
CA TYR A 182 5.53 9.27 -8.79
C TYR A 182 4.19 8.65 -9.15
N GLN A 183 3.29 9.49 -9.65
CA GLN A 183 2.10 9.08 -10.34
C GLN A 183 2.47 8.53 -11.71
N THR A 184 2.11 7.28 -11.98
CA THR A 184 2.36 6.65 -13.28
C THR A 184 1.22 6.91 -14.25
N SER A 185 1.47 6.60 -15.52
CA SER A 185 0.45 6.49 -16.57
C SER A 185 -0.36 5.19 -16.52
N ILE A 186 -0.03 4.26 -15.63
CA ILE A 186 -0.72 2.97 -15.49
C ILE A 186 -2.01 3.17 -14.71
N PRO A 187 -3.20 2.96 -15.31
CA PRO A 187 -4.46 3.14 -14.59
C PRO A 187 -4.66 2.03 -13.55
N LEU A 188 -5.33 2.34 -12.45
CA LEU A 188 -5.83 1.31 -11.54
C LEU A 188 -7.03 0.60 -12.13
N LEU A 189 -7.17 -0.69 -11.81
CA LEU A 189 -8.42 -1.40 -12.06
C LEU A 189 -9.49 -0.84 -11.13
N PRO A 190 -10.57 -0.22 -11.65
CA PRO A 190 -11.54 0.49 -10.82
C PRO A 190 -12.42 -0.46 -10.00
N ALA A 191 -12.96 0.04 -8.89
CA ALA A 191 -13.96 -0.68 -8.10
C ALA A 191 -14.95 0.31 -7.45
N GLY A 192 -16.24 0.13 -7.73
CA GLY A 192 -17.30 0.99 -7.22
C GLY A 192 -17.01 2.48 -7.46
N ILE A 193 -17.05 3.29 -6.40
CA ILE A 193 -16.75 4.73 -6.48
C ILE A 193 -15.29 5.04 -6.81
N PHE A 194 -14.36 4.11 -6.61
CA PHE A 194 -12.93 4.32 -6.84
C PHE A 194 -12.56 4.02 -8.29
N HIS A 195 -12.46 5.08 -9.10
CA HIS A 195 -12.08 5.00 -10.51
C HIS A 195 -11.38 6.29 -10.97
N GLY A 196 -10.73 6.24 -12.15
CA GLY A 196 -10.01 7.40 -12.70
C GLY A 196 -8.74 7.78 -11.93
N SER A 197 -8.21 6.85 -11.13
CA SER A 197 -6.92 6.97 -10.45
C SER A 197 -5.86 6.13 -11.19
N SER A 198 -4.59 6.39 -10.91
CA SER A 198 -3.47 5.65 -11.47
C SER A 198 -2.55 5.10 -10.38
N TYR A 199 -1.72 4.16 -10.79
CA TYR A 199 -0.75 3.48 -9.97
C TYR A 199 0.32 4.48 -9.51
N VAL A 200 0.64 4.50 -8.21
CA VAL A 200 1.72 5.31 -7.66
C VAL A 200 2.90 4.39 -7.36
N VAL A 201 4.10 4.81 -7.77
CA VAL A 201 5.33 4.06 -7.52
C VAL A 201 6.26 4.82 -6.59
N SER A 202 7.01 4.09 -5.77
CA SER A 202 8.17 4.63 -5.03
C SER A 202 9.45 4.29 -5.78
N MET A 203 10.42 5.21 -5.78
CA MET A 203 11.67 5.07 -6.53
C MET A 203 12.88 5.01 -5.60
N ARG A 204 13.79 4.09 -5.92
CA ARG A 204 15.13 3.97 -5.33
C ARG A 204 16.16 3.83 -6.46
N LEU A 205 17.41 4.18 -6.17
CA LEU A 205 18.51 4.20 -7.12
C LEU A 205 19.50 3.07 -6.83
N TYR A 206 19.89 2.34 -7.89
CA TYR A 206 20.85 1.23 -7.83
C TYR A 206 21.74 1.23 -9.07
N LYS A 207 22.87 0.52 -9.02
CA LYS A 207 23.64 0.23 -10.23
C LYS A 207 22.94 -0.84 -11.07
N PRO A 208 23.08 -0.82 -12.41
CA PRO A 208 22.51 -1.86 -13.28
C PRO A 208 22.86 -3.30 -12.86
N GLY A 209 24.10 -3.53 -12.41
CA GLY A 209 24.56 -4.85 -11.95
C GLY A 209 23.94 -5.32 -10.62
N GLU A 210 23.28 -4.44 -9.87
CA GLU A 210 22.64 -4.75 -8.58
C GLU A 210 21.16 -5.13 -8.74
N ILE A 211 20.56 -4.87 -9.90
CA ILE A 211 19.10 -5.00 -10.10
C ILE A 211 18.60 -6.42 -9.82
N GLU A 212 19.32 -7.45 -10.25
CA GLU A 212 18.86 -8.83 -10.01
C GLU A 212 18.88 -9.19 -8.53
N GLU A 213 19.87 -8.70 -7.78
CA GLU A 213 19.92 -8.89 -6.33
C GLU A 213 18.82 -8.11 -5.63
N VAL A 214 18.57 -6.86 -6.03
CA VAL A 214 17.44 -6.04 -5.57
C VAL A 214 16.12 -6.80 -5.75
N ARG A 215 15.92 -7.42 -6.92
CA ARG A 215 14.73 -8.24 -7.21
C ARG A 215 14.68 -9.48 -6.32
N ASN A 216 15.77 -10.22 -6.19
CA ASN A 216 15.83 -11.44 -5.35
C ASN A 216 15.51 -11.16 -3.88
N VAL A 217 16.04 -10.06 -3.34
CA VAL A 217 15.79 -9.63 -1.96
C VAL A 217 14.35 -9.22 -1.75
N THR A 218 13.73 -8.52 -2.70
CA THR A 218 12.39 -7.92 -2.53
C THR A 218 11.24 -8.82 -2.98
N ARG A 219 11.46 -9.75 -3.90
CA ARG A 219 10.44 -10.69 -4.41
C ARG A 219 9.65 -11.43 -3.31
N PRO A 220 10.25 -11.90 -2.20
CA PRO A 220 9.51 -12.56 -1.12
C PRO A 220 8.51 -11.66 -0.37
N TYR A 221 8.54 -10.33 -0.55
CA TYR A 221 7.74 -9.36 0.20
C TYR A 221 6.42 -9.00 -0.53
N LEU A 222 5.70 -9.97 -1.09
CA LEU A 222 4.50 -9.71 -1.92
C LEU A 222 3.40 -8.91 -1.22
N ALA A 223 3.17 -9.15 0.08
CA ALA A 223 2.21 -8.39 0.87
C ALA A 223 2.72 -6.97 1.27
N SER A 224 3.90 -6.57 0.78
CA SER A 224 4.52 -5.25 0.90
C SER A 224 5.13 -4.81 -0.44
N HIS A 225 4.37 -4.99 -1.53
CA HIS A 225 4.66 -4.64 -2.92
C HIS A 225 5.55 -5.61 -3.72
N GLY A 226 6.36 -6.46 -3.07
CA GLY A 226 7.16 -7.48 -3.76
C GLY A 226 8.33 -6.92 -4.58
N GLU A 227 8.60 -7.53 -5.73
CA GLU A 227 9.70 -7.11 -6.61
C GLU A 227 9.38 -5.81 -7.36
N PRO A 228 10.39 -5.08 -7.89
CA PRO A 228 10.19 -3.90 -8.73
C PRO A 228 9.19 -4.12 -9.86
N VAL A 229 8.32 -3.14 -10.10
CA VAL A 229 7.38 -3.11 -11.23
C VAL A 229 8.00 -2.54 -12.51
N ALA A 230 9.07 -1.76 -12.38
CA ALA A 230 9.86 -1.22 -13.49
C ALA A 230 11.25 -0.81 -13.01
N TRP A 231 12.22 -0.72 -13.93
CA TRP A 231 13.58 -0.23 -13.64
C TRP A 231 14.26 0.28 -14.90
N GLY A 232 15.34 1.03 -14.71
CA GLY A 232 16.06 1.67 -15.80
C GLY A 232 15.33 2.90 -16.34
N TRP A 233 16.04 3.66 -17.16
CA TRP A 233 15.51 4.87 -17.78
C TRP A 233 14.36 4.58 -18.76
N ASP A 234 14.41 3.44 -19.45
CA ASP A 234 13.31 3.04 -20.34
C ASP A 234 12.11 2.49 -19.56
N GLY A 235 12.33 1.77 -18.45
CA GLY A 235 11.26 1.42 -17.52
C GLY A 235 10.56 2.63 -16.94
N ALA A 236 11.31 3.69 -16.59
CA ALA A 236 10.74 4.96 -16.14
C ALA A 236 9.80 5.57 -17.20
N LYS A 237 10.24 5.66 -18.45
CA LYS A 237 9.41 6.15 -19.57
C LYS A 237 8.16 5.30 -19.78
N LEU A 238 8.30 3.97 -19.73
CA LEU A 238 7.17 3.04 -19.93
C LEU A 238 6.06 3.24 -18.90
N ILE A 239 6.41 3.56 -17.65
CA ILE A 239 5.44 3.87 -16.61
C ILE A 239 5.02 5.35 -16.61
N GLY A 240 5.54 6.17 -17.52
CA GLY A 240 5.20 7.59 -17.66
C GLY A 240 5.99 8.55 -16.77
N VAL A 241 7.05 8.07 -16.10
CA VAL A 241 7.96 8.90 -15.30
C VAL A 241 9.09 9.40 -16.19
N ASN A 242 8.92 10.61 -16.72
CA ASN A 242 9.83 11.19 -17.71
C ASN A 242 10.87 12.15 -17.10
N ASP A 243 10.68 12.57 -15.85
CA ASP A 243 11.47 13.59 -15.18
C ASP A 243 11.52 13.27 -13.67
N LEU A 244 12.69 12.83 -13.17
CA LEU A 244 12.86 12.44 -11.76
C LEU A 244 12.93 13.63 -10.81
N ASP A 245 13.07 14.86 -11.32
CA ASP A 245 13.01 16.06 -10.48
C ASP A 245 11.56 16.48 -10.20
N LYS A 246 10.60 15.99 -10.99
CA LYS A 246 9.15 16.22 -10.79
C LYS A 246 8.54 15.12 -9.95
N VAL A 247 8.81 15.19 -8.66
CA VAL A 247 8.25 14.27 -7.67
C VAL A 247 6.82 14.69 -7.30
N ASP A 248 5.89 13.72 -7.31
CA ASP A 248 4.50 13.97 -6.90
C ASP A 248 4.37 13.93 -5.37
N TYR A 249 5.10 13.03 -4.70
CA TYR A 249 5.15 12.94 -3.23
C TYR A 249 6.57 12.61 -2.72
N GLY A 250 6.97 13.26 -1.63
CA GLY A 250 8.31 13.10 -1.05
C GLY A 250 9.33 14.07 -1.63
N ASP A 251 10.61 13.68 -1.62
CA ASP A 251 11.71 14.55 -2.04
C ASP A 251 12.40 13.98 -3.29
N ALA A 252 12.83 14.85 -4.21
CA ALA A 252 13.68 14.45 -5.33
C ALA A 252 14.97 13.80 -4.82
N GLN A 253 15.47 12.76 -5.51
CA GLN A 253 16.71 12.06 -5.12
C GLN A 253 17.87 12.45 -6.03
N VAL A 254 19.08 12.41 -5.48
CA VAL A 254 20.30 12.66 -6.24
C VAL A 254 20.70 11.39 -6.97
N VAL A 255 20.58 11.40 -8.30
CA VAL A 255 21.06 10.31 -9.15
C VAL A 255 22.58 10.40 -9.27
N ARG A 256 23.30 9.42 -8.73
CA ARG A 256 24.77 9.37 -8.83
C ARG A 256 25.19 8.71 -10.14
N GLU A 257 26.44 8.91 -10.53
CA GLU A 257 26.98 8.40 -11.78
C GLU A 257 26.81 6.87 -11.89
N GLY A 258 26.21 6.44 -13.00
CA GLY A 258 25.96 5.02 -13.29
C GLY A 258 24.78 4.40 -12.54
N GLU A 259 24.05 5.15 -11.70
CA GLU A 259 22.81 4.67 -11.08
C GLU A 259 21.63 4.75 -12.06
N VAL A 260 20.67 3.86 -11.87
CA VAL A 260 19.40 3.82 -12.61
C VAL A 260 18.22 3.75 -11.64
N PRO A 261 17.06 4.32 -12.01
CA PRO A 261 15.88 4.27 -11.15
C PRO A 261 15.25 2.87 -11.16
N VAL A 262 14.76 2.45 -9.99
CA VAL A 262 14.02 1.21 -9.78
C VAL A 262 12.74 1.54 -9.03
N PHE A 263 11.62 1.02 -9.49
CA PHE A 263 10.28 1.44 -9.07
C PHE A 263 9.49 0.28 -8.45
N TRP A 264 8.85 0.53 -7.32
CA TRP A 264 7.95 -0.43 -6.64
C TRP A 264 6.54 0.14 -6.53
N GLY A 265 5.55 -0.74 -6.38
CA GLY A 265 4.25 -0.32 -5.85
C GLY A 265 4.40 0.47 -4.55
N CYS A 266 3.47 1.40 -4.33
CA CYS A 266 3.50 2.26 -3.16
C CYS A 266 2.13 2.32 -2.50
N GLY A 267 2.11 2.19 -1.17
CA GLY A 267 0.92 2.33 -0.32
C GLY A 267 0.27 3.72 -0.33
N VAL A 268 0.84 4.70 -1.05
CA VAL A 268 0.17 5.98 -1.40
C VAL A 268 -0.84 5.81 -2.52
N THR A 269 -0.75 4.76 -3.35
CA THR A 269 -1.74 4.45 -4.40
C THR A 269 -3.20 4.42 -3.91
N PRO A 270 -3.54 3.71 -2.82
CA PRO A 270 -4.90 3.73 -2.28
C PRO A 270 -5.29 5.11 -1.75
N GLN A 271 -4.36 5.85 -1.13
CA GLN A 271 -4.61 7.24 -0.72
C GLN A 271 -4.97 8.12 -1.93
N PHE A 272 -4.22 7.99 -3.03
CA PHE A 272 -4.47 8.72 -4.25
C PHE A 272 -5.82 8.37 -4.88
N ALA A 273 -6.22 7.09 -4.85
CA ALA A 273 -7.56 6.68 -5.30
C ALA A 273 -8.68 7.33 -4.47
N VAL A 274 -8.48 7.45 -3.16
CA VAL A 274 -9.41 8.13 -2.25
C VAL A 274 -9.44 9.64 -2.50
N GLU A 275 -8.28 10.28 -2.70
CA GLU A 275 -8.18 11.70 -3.07
C GLU A 275 -8.94 12.00 -4.36
N LYS A 276 -8.79 11.14 -5.39
CA LYS A 276 -9.57 11.26 -6.64
C LYS A 276 -11.06 11.06 -6.44
N ALA A 277 -11.49 10.18 -5.54
CA ALA A 277 -12.90 10.03 -5.21
C ALA A 277 -13.45 11.27 -4.49
N LEU A 278 -12.68 11.87 -3.57
CA LEU A 278 -13.03 13.13 -2.91
C LEU A 278 -13.11 14.31 -3.88
N GLU A 279 -12.15 14.45 -4.80
CA GLU A 279 -12.15 15.49 -5.84
C GLU A 279 -13.40 15.45 -6.73
N ARG A 280 -13.94 14.24 -6.94
CA ARG A 280 -15.15 13.98 -7.73
C ARG A 280 -16.43 14.00 -6.91
N ASP A 281 -16.35 14.36 -5.62
CA ASP A 281 -17.48 14.39 -4.70
C ASP A 281 -18.21 13.05 -4.57
N ALA A 282 -17.47 11.94 -4.74
CA ALA A 282 -18.00 10.57 -4.66
C ALA A 282 -17.98 10.01 -3.22
N ILE A 283 -17.26 10.67 -2.31
CA ILE A 283 -17.19 10.35 -0.89
C ILE A 283 -17.77 11.52 -0.11
N ALA A 284 -18.81 11.23 0.68
CA ALA A 284 -19.32 12.13 1.70
C ALA A 284 -18.65 11.87 3.05
N GLY A 285 -18.48 12.93 3.83
CA GLY A 285 -17.93 12.86 5.19
C GLY A 285 -16.43 13.07 5.27
N THR A 286 -15.87 12.72 6.42
CA THR A 286 -14.45 12.86 6.72
C THR A 286 -13.70 11.61 6.26
N VAL A 287 -12.57 11.81 5.61
CA VAL A 287 -11.60 10.76 5.30
C VAL A 287 -10.34 11.04 6.10
N MET A 288 -9.67 10.02 6.60
CA MET A 288 -8.40 10.19 7.32
C MET A 288 -7.34 9.24 6.78
N SER A 289 -6.08 9.63 6.88
CA SER A 289 -4.94 8.77 6.60
C SER A 289 -3.82 9.07 7.58
N HIS A 290 -2.80 8.23 7.58
CA HIS A 290 -1.51 8.66 8.12
C HIS A 290 -0.90 9.78 7.25
N LYS A 291 -0.05 10.63 7.84
CA LYS A 291 0.82 11.52 7.07
C LYS A 291 1.98 10.69 6.49
N PRO A 292 2.34 10.83 5.20
CA PRO A 292 3.47 10.10 4.62
C PRO A 292 4.73 10.18 5.49
N GLY A 293 5.39 9.03 5.73
CA GLY A 293 6.55 8.91 6.61
C GLY A 293 6.24 8.73 8.11
N HIS A 294 4.95 8.63 8.47
CA HIS A 294 4.46 8.46 9.84
C HIS A 294 3.49 7.29 9.86
N MET A 295 3.98 6.07 9.81
CA MET A 295 3.14 4.88 9.69
C MET A 295 2.77 4.30 11.06
N LEU A 296 1.83 3.35 11.08
CA LEU A 296 1.59 2.55 12.26
C LEU A 296 2.67 1.48 12.39
N VAL A 297 3.30 1.39 13.56
CA VAL A 297 4.19 0.27 13.91
C VAL A 297 3.36 -0.88 14.50
N THR A 298 3.37 -2.03 13.82
CA THR A 298 2.58 -3.21 14.18
C THR A 298 3.39 -4.17 15.08
N ASP A 299 2.75 -5.14 15.71
CA ASP A 299 3.44 -6.23 16.43
C ASP A 299 3.81 -7.40 15.49
N TRP A 300 3.51 -7.29 14.20
CA TRP A 300 3.86 -8.31 13.22
C TRP A 300 5.35 -8.22 12.87
N LYS A 301 6.14 -9.22 13.29
CA LYS A 301 7.56 -9.27 12.94
C LYS A 301 7.77 -9.55 11.46
N ILE A 302 8.80 -8.93 10.89
CA ILE A 302 9.19 -9.12 9.48
C ILE A 302 9.47 -10.60 9.18
N SER A 303 10.09 -11.34 10.10
CA SER A 303 10.33 -12.79 9.96
C SER A 303 9.04 -13.58 9.77
N ASP A 304 8.03 -13.26 10.57
CA ASP A 304 6.74 -13.97 10.56
C ASP A 304 5.92 -13.57 9.34
N PHE A 305 6.04 -12.31 8.91
CA PHE A 305 5.49 -11.79 7.67
C PHE A 305 6.03 -12.53 6.44
N LEU A 306 7.34 -12.73 6.38
CA LEU A 306 7.99 -13.50 5.31
C LEU A 306 7.60 -14.98 5.33
N ALA A 307 7.57 -15.59 6.52
CA ALA A 307 7.13 -16.97 6.66
C ALA A 307 5.68 -17.16 6.21
N HIS A 308 4.81 -16.22 6.56
CA HIS A 308 3.42 -16.18 6.10
C HIS A 308 3.31 -16.04 4.58
N THR A 309 4.05 -15.10 3.97
CA THR A 309 4.02 -14.89 2.52
C THR A 309 4.52 -16.12 1.76
N ARG A 310 5.56 -16.79 2.26
CA ARG A 310 6.07 -18.05 1.67
C ARG A 310 5.03 -19.17 1.73
N ARG A 311 4.27 -19.29 2.83
CA ARG A 311 3.18 -20.26 2.95
C ARG A 311 2.08 -20.00 1.93
N GLN A 312 1.62 -18.75 1.83
CA GLN A 312 0.58 -18.37 0.85
C GLN A 312 1.00 -18.67 -0.59
N LEU A 313 2.27 -18.40 -0.93
CA LEU A 313 2.81 -18.76 -2.23
C LEU A 313 2.81 -20.27 -2.43
N ALA A 314 3.41 -21.03 -1.51
CA ALA A 314 3.48 -22.48 -1.62
C ALA A 314 2.08 -23.12 -1.77
N GLU A 315 1.08 -22.60 -1.06
CA GLU A 315 -0.32 -23.02 -1.18
C GLU A 315 -0.91 -22.66 -2.55
N ALA A 316 -0.66 -21.46 -3.07
CA ALA A 316 -1.09 -21.05 -4.41
C ALA A 316 -0.48 -21.95 -5.51
N TRP A 317 0.77 -22.39 -5.34
CA TRP A 317 1.44 -23.32 -6.25
C TRP A 317 1.04 -24.79 -6.06
N ALA A 318 0.51 -25.16 -4.89
CA ALA A 318 0.06 -26.51 -4.58
C ALA A 318 -1.34 -26.83 -5.13
N VAL A 319 -2.07 -25.84 -5.65
CA VAL A 319 -3.36 -26.06 -6.32
C VAL A 319 -3.10 -26.71 -7.70
N PRO A 320 -3.55 -27.96 -7.95
CA PRO A 320 -3.47 -28.54 -9.29
C PRO A 320 -4.35 -27.71 -10.22
N VAL A 321 -3.75 -27.07 -11.24
CA VAL A 321 -4.52 -26.49 -12.34
C VAL A 321 -5.15 -27.66 -13.09
N ALA A 322 -6.40 -28.00 -12.74
CA ALA A 322 -7.21 -28.91 -13.54
C ALA A 322 -7.54 -28.19 -14.85
N ALA A 323 -6.68 -28.35 -15.84
CA ALA A 323 -6.94 -27.92 -17.22
C ALA A 323 -8.08 -28.77 -17.79
N HIS A 324 -9.33 -28.38 -17.51
CA HIS A 324 -10.47 -28.84 -18.30
C HIS A 324 -10.42 -28.13 -19.66
N LEU A 325 -9.81 -28.79 -20.64
CA LEU A 325 -9.97 -28.45 -22.05
C LEU A 325 -11.44 -28.69 -22.42
N MET A 326 -12.28 -27.67 -22.29
CA MET A 326 -13.63 -27.70 -22.86
C MET A 326 -13.51 -27.62 -24.38
N THR A 327 -13.77 -28.74 -25.05
CA THR A 327 -13.86 -28.80 -26.51
C THR A 327 -15.19 -28.23 -27.00
N GLY A 328 -15.17 -26.96 -27.40
CA GLY A 328 -15.90 -26.42 -28.56
C GLY A 328 -17.42 -26.61 -28.74
N SER A 329 -18.19 -27.14 -27.79
CA SER A 329 -19.64 -27.38 -28.04
C SER A 329 -20.63 -27.02 -26.93
N ASP A 330 -20.19 -26.60 -25.73
CA ASP A 330 -21.11 -26.23 -24.62
C ASP A 330 -21.15 -24.72 -24.34
N TRP A 331 -21.25 -23.90 -25.40
CA TRP A 331 -21.46 -22.45 -25.27
C TRP A 331 -22.94 -22.11 -25.06
N SER A 332 -23.55 -22.65 -24.00
CA SER A 332 -24.75 -22.02 -23.42
C SER A 332 -24.93 -22.45 -21.96
N ARG A 333 -24.96 -21.45 -21.05
CA ARG A 333 -25.23 -21.50 -19.60
C ARG A 333 -24.03 -21.69 -18.67
N SER A 334 -23.26 -20.62 -18.46
CA SER A 334 -22.84 -20.22 -17.10
C SER A 334 -22.59 -18.70 -17.04
N LYS A 335 -23.07 -18.04 -15.98
CA LYS A 335 -22.82 -16.62 -15.67
C LYS A 335 -21.56 -16.48 -14.79
N SER A 336 -20.44 -16.96 -15.28
CA SER A 336 -19.13 -16.74 -14.66
C SER A 336 -18.17 -16.30 -15.76
N GLU A 337 -17.89 -15.00 -15.84
CA GLU A 337 -16.88 -14.46 -16.76
C GLU A 337 -15.49 -14.85 -16.25
N THR A 338 -15.01 -16.01 -16.69
CA THR A 338 -13.59 -16.36 -16.60
C THR A 338 -12.92 -15.83 -17.86
N LEU A 339 -12.14 -14.75 -17.74
CA LEU A 339 -11.34 -14.24 -18.86
C LEU A 339 -10.12 -15.16 -19.07
N PHE A 340 -10.09 -15.88 -20.18
CA PHE A 340 -8.89 -16.57 -20.67
C PHE A 340 -8.35 -15.80 -21.89
N LEU A 341 -7.09 -15.37 -21.85
CA LEU A 341 -6.40 -14.80 -23.02
C LEU A 341 -5.78 -15.93 -23.86
N SER A 342 -6.27 -16.12 -25.09
CA SER A 342 -5.71 -17.06 -26.08
C SER A 342 -4.62 -16.39 -26.94
N HIS A 343 -3.52 -17.12 -27.19
CA HIS A 343 -2.36 -16.70 -28.00
C HIS A 343 -2.67 -16.53 -29.50
N SER A 344 -1.92 -15.64 -30.17
CA SER A 344 -1.66 -15.67 -31.62
C SER A 344 -0.13 -15.60 -31.84
N PRO A 345 0.50 -16.48 -32.65
CA PRO A 345 1.96 -16.54 -32.76
C PRO A 345 2.50 -15.72 -33.94
N SER A 346 3.79 -15.39 -33.82
CA SER A 346 4.75 -14.85 -34.80
C SER A 346 4.92 -13.32 -34.88
N LEU A 347 6.12 -12.84 -34.50
CA LEU A 347 7.07 -12.02 -35.28
C LEU A 347 8.39 -11.80 -34.48
N PRO A 348 9.53 -11.48 -35.14
CA PRO A 348 10.88 -11.92 -34.73
C PRO A 348 11.72 -10.90 -33.94
N ASN A 349 12.67 -11.46 -33.19
CA ASN A 349 13.90 -10.92 -32.58
C ASN A 349 14.17 -9.40 -32.72
N ASP A 350 14.02 -8.68 -31.61
CA ASP A 350 14.92 -7.60 -31.20
C ASP A 350 14.89 -7.46 -29.66
N GLU A 351 16.04 -7.14 -29.08
CA GLU A 351 16.30 -7.10 -27.65
C GLU A 351 15.51 -5.99 -26.93
N THR A 352 14.25 -6.25 -26.58
CA THR A 352 13.53 -5.58 -25.50
C THR A 352 12.39 -6.48 -25.05
N ARG A 353 12.58 -7.27 -23.98
CA ARG A 353 11.52 -8.16 -23.46
C ARG A 353 10.86 -7.53 -22.24
N LEU A 354 9.58 -7.18 -22.39
CA LEU A 354 8.65 -7.09 -21.25
C LEU A 354 8.64 -8.45 -20.56
N PHE A 355 9.17 -8.52 -19.34
CA PHE A 355 8.75 -9.52 -18.37
C PHE A 355 8.08 -8.79 -17.22
N CYS A 356 6.84 -8.36 -17.47
CA CYS A 356 5.91 -8.19 -16.38
C CYS A 356 5.44 -9.61 -16.04
N GLY A 357 5.87 -10.14 -14.89
CA GLY A 357 5.25 -11.33 -14.33
C GLY A 357 3.75 -11.06 -14.29
N SER A 358 3.00 -11.73 -15.15
CA SER A 358 1.56 -11.52 -15.27
C SER A 358 0.93 -12.13 -14.03
N TYR A 359 0.58 -11.29 -13.06
CA TYR A 359 -0.26 -11.72 -11.93
C TYR A 359 -1.65 -12.01 -12.48
N ALA A 360 -1.97 -13.29 -12.66
CA ALA A 360 -3.32 -13.70 -12.97
C ALA A 360 -4.12 -13.80 -11.66
N ILE A 361 -5.20 -13.03 -11.53
CA ILE A 361 -6.21 -13.24 -10.50
C ILE A 361 -7.01 -14.48 -10.92
N ILE A 362 -6.74 -15.63 -10.30
CA ILE A 362 -7.49 -16.86 -10.57
C ILE A 362 -8.66 -16.93 -9.57
N GLY A 363 -9.73 -16.17 -9.85
CA GLY A 363 -11.03 -16.27 -9.20
C GLY A 363 -11.23 -15.41 -7.95
N LEU A 364 -12.46 -14.88 -7.81
CA LEU A 364 -13.01 -14.29 -6.59
C LEU A 364 -14.16 -15.20 -6.14
N ASP A 365 -14.00 -15.91 -5.03
CA ASP A 365 -15.15 -16.55 -4.35
C ASP A 365 -15.72 -15.54 -3.35
N TYR A 366 -16.93 -15.03 -3.62
CA TYR A 366 -17.59 -14.00 -2.81
C TYR A 366 -17.83 -14.43 -1.35
N ASN A 367 -17.73 -15.72 -1.04
CA ASN A 367 -17.92 -16.24 0.32
C ASN A 367 -16.62 -16.68 1.02
N ARG A 368 -15.48 -16.65 0.34
CA ARG A 368 -14.16 -16.95 0.92
C ARG A 368 -13.12 -16.06 0.24
N TYR A 369 -12.65 -15.06 0.97
CA TYR A 369 -11.61 -14.10 0.54
C TYR A 369 -10.27 -14.78 0.21
N CYS A 370 -10.21 -15.53 -0.88
CA CYS A 370 -9.00 -16.15 -1.40
C CYS A 370 -8.67 -15.47 -2.73
N VAL A 371 -7.63 -14.63 -2.74
CA VAL A 371 -7.03 -14.11 -3.97
C VAL A 371 -5.90 -15.05 -4.33
N VAL A 372 -6.10 -15.89 -5.35
CA VAL A 372 -5.00 -16.70 -5.91
C VAL A 372 -4.20 -15.80 -6.85
N ILE A 373 -3.03 -15.37 -6.38
CA ILE A 373 -2.03 -14.65 -7.17
C ILE A 373 -1.15 -15.71 -7.86
N GLY A 374 -1.44 -16.01 -9.13
CA GLY A 374 -0.61 -16.90 -9.94
C GLY A 374 0.59 -16.17 -10.54
N TYR A 375 1.77 -16.78 -10.49
CA TYR A 375 2.98 -16.33 -11.18
C TYR A 375 3.16 -17.21 -12.43
N VAL A 376 3.25 -16.60 -13.60
CA VAL A 376 3.55 -17.34 -14.85
C VAL A 376 5.05 -17.22 -15.11
N ASP A 377 5.78 -18.28 -14.80
CA ASP A 377 7.18 -18.42 -15.19
C ASP A 377 7.25 -18.70 -16.70
N TYR A 378 7.79 -17.76 -17.47
CA TYR A 378 8.20 -18.04 -18.83
C TYR A 378 9.61 -18.66 -18.79
N MET A 379 9.66 -19.98 -18.58
CA MET A 379 10.86 -20.77 -18.87
C MET A 379 11.06 -20.78 -20.38
N LEU A 380 12.02 -19.99 -20.87
CA LEU A 380 12.49 -20.07 -22.25
C LEU A 380 13.53 -21.19 -22.33
N ALA A 381 13.19 -22.23 -23.09
CA ALA A 381 14.15 -23.14 -23.71
C ALA A 381 14.80 -22.48 -24.94
#